data_AF-A0A2V9KLV8-F1
#
_entry.id   AF-A0A2V9KLV8-F1
#
_cell.length_a   1.000
_cell.length_b   1.000
_cell.length_c   1.000
_cell.angle_alpha   90.00
_cell.angle_beta   90.00
_cell.angle_gamma   90.00
#
_symmetry.space_group_name_H-M   'P 1'
#
loop_
_entity.id
_entity.type
_entity.pdbx_description
1 polymer ?
#
loop_
_entity_poly.entity_id
_entity_poly.type
_entity_poly.pdbx_seq_one_letter_code
_entity_poly.pdbx_strand_id
1 'polypeptide(L)'
;MLKRNLIWMAGVALVLGFALAGAPARAQEAGGQEGKAQGGPRGRPMMSPEDQLKRLAKDLDLTDDQMGQLKPILEERHEKMQKLFSDESLSQEDRRAKMREIFEASNKKIRDVLNEDQKKAHGPGK
;
A
#
# COMPACT_ATOMS: atom_id res chain seq x y z
N MET A 1 -14.41 -6.18 34.67
CA MET A 1 -14.69 -7.62 34.91
C MET A 1 -15.34 -8.13 33.62
N LEU A 2 -14.80 -9.02 32.79
CA LEU A 2 -14.02 -10.24 32.97
C LEU A 2 -12.94 -10.35 31.87
N LYS A 3 -11.84 -11.03 32.19
CA LYS A 3 -10.67 -11.32 31.33
C LYS A 3 -10.76 -12.78 30.82
N ARG A 4 -9.92 -13.11 29.81
CA ARG A 4 -9.39 -14.45 29.38
C ARG A 4 -10.25 -15.17 28.32
N ASN A 5 -9.73 -15.91 27.33
CA ASN A 5 -8.39 -16.39 26.96
C ASN A 5 -8.50 -17.02 25.54
N LEU A 6 -7.45 -16.96 24.71
CA LEU A 6 -7.05 -18.15 23.94
C LEU A 6 -5.55 -18.14 23.65
N ILE A 7 -4.95 -19.29 23.96
CA ILE A 7 -3.53 -19.55 24.19
C ILE A 7 -2.88 -20.08 22.92
N TRP A 8 -1.60 -19.72 22.79
CA TRP A 8 -0.59 -20.19 21.85
C TRP A 8 -0.41 -21.72 21.86
N MET A 9 -0.04 -22.31 20.72
CA MET A 9 0.71 -23.57 20.71
C MET A 9 1.91 -23.50 19.76
N ALA A 10 3.06 -23.83 20.33
CA ALA A 10 4.37 -23.93 19.72
C ALA A 10 4.62 -25.33 19.13
N GLY A 11 5.50 -25.41 18.13
CA GLY A 11 6.13 -26.65 17.68
C GLY A 11 7.63 -26.41 17.50
N VAL A 12 8.44 -27.02 18.38
CA VAL A 12 9.90 -27.00 18.41
C VAL A 12 10.44 -28.14 17.54
N ALA A 13 11.52 -27.91 16.79
CA ALA A 13 12.46 -28.96 16.43
C ALA A 13 13.89 -28.39 16.43
N LEU A 14 14.75 -29.04 17.21
CA LEU A 14 16.16 -28.72 17.49
C LEU A 14 17.03 -29.89 16.99
N VAL A 15 18.34 -29.66 16.88
CA VAL A 15 19.51 -30.57 16.70
C VAL A 15 20.21 -30.33 15.34
N LEU A 16 21.27 -29.50 15.26
CA LEU A 16 22.70 -29.68 15.65
C LEU A 16 23.54 -30.46 14.62
N GLY A 17 24.60 -29.80 14.11
CA GLY A 17 25.68 -30.39 13.33
C GLY A 17 26.95 -29.51 13.40
N PHE A 18 28.03 -30.11 13.89
CA PHE A 18 29.29 -29.54 14.37
C PHE A 18 30.37 -29.46 13.27
N ALA A 19 31.30 -28.50 13.35
CA ALA A 19 32.77 -28.65 13.19
C ALA A 19 33.49 -27.46 12.50
N LEU A 20 34.47 -26.90 13.22
CA LEU A 20 35.53 -26.02 12.71
C LEU A 20 36.54 -26.80 11.83
N ALA A 21 37.05 -26.19 10.75
CA ALA A 21 38.47 -26.23 10.37
C ALA A 21 38.80 -25.36 9.12
N GLY A 22 39.78 -24.44 9.27
CA GLY A 22 40.83 -24.16 8.27
C GLY A 22 40.52 -23.28 7.04
N ALA A 23 41.07 -22.05 7.01
CA ALA A 23 41.28 -21.26 5.79
C ALA A 23 42.51 -21.79 4.99
N PRO A 24 42.67 -21.51 3.68
CA PRO A 24 42.99 -20.17 3.20
C PRO A 24 42.26 -19.70 1.92
N ALA A 25 42.32 -18.39 1.72
CA ALA A 25 41.92 -17.62 0.56
C ALA A 25 41.98 -18.35 -0.80
N ARG A 26 40.86 -18.35 -1.52
CA ARG A 26 40.88 -18.36 -2.99
C ARG A 26 40.32 -17.03 -3.46
N ALA A 27 41.22 -16.25 -4.08
CA ALA A 27 40.84 -15.17 -4.98
C ALA A 27 39.93 -15.77 -6.05
N GLN A 28 38.64 -15.41 -6.03
CA GLN A 28 37.75 -15.68 -7.14
C GLN A 28 37.70 -14.40 -7.96
N GLU A 29 38.25 -14.55 -9.16
CA GLU A 29 38.27 -13.63 -10.28
C GLU A 29 37.11 -12.64 -10.28
N ALA A 30 37.46 -11.35 -10.31
CA ALA A 30 36.58 -10.27 -10.72
C ALA A 30 36.29 -10.42 -12.24
N GLY A 31 35.45 -11.40 -12.57
CA GLY A 31 34.93 -11.64 -13.90
C GLY A 31 33.52 -11.09 -14.02
N GLY A 32 33.39 -9.93 -14.67
CA GLY A 32 32.25 -9.55 -15.49
C GLY A 32 30.87 -9.45 -14.82
N GLN A 33 30.51 -8.24 -14.42
CA GLN A 33 29.15 -7.75 -14.66
C GLN A 33 29.19 -6.24 -14.95
N GLU A 34 29.64 -5.92 -16.15
CA GLU A 34 29.28 -4.66 -16.80
C GLU A 34 27.79 -4.69 -17.17
N GLY A 35 27.05 -3.78 -16.54
CA GLY A 35 26.09 -2.92 -17.22
C GLY A 35 24.75 -3.52 -17.68
N LYS A 36 23.69 -3.17 -16.94
CA LYS A 36 22.54 -2.47 -17.55
C LYS A 36 21.98 -1.41 -16.59
N ALA A 37 22.34 -0.17 -16.90
CA ALA A 37 21.51 1.03 -16.90
C ALA A 37 20.42 1.17 -15.82
N GLN A 38 20.68 2.11 -14.90
CA GLN A 38 19.86 3.31 -14.77
C GLN A 38 18.35 3.08 -14.53
N GLY A 39 17.98 2.62 -13.34
CA GLY A 39 16.63 2.80 -12.83
C GLY A 39 16.48 4.21 -12.27
N GLY A 40 16.10 5.18 -13.10
CA GLY A 40 15.58 6.47 -12.59
C GLY A 40 14.43 6.23 -11.61
N PRO A 41 14.07 7.19 -10.75
CA PRO A 41 13.08 7.00 -9.68
C PRO A 41 11.72 6.63 -10.28
N ARG A 42 11.48 5.33 -10.46
CA ARG A 42 10.18 4.79 -10.81
C ARG A 42 9.32 4.95 -9.56
N GLY A 43 8.55 6.03 -9.54
CA GLY A 43 7.49 6.22 -8.56
C GLY A 43 6.65 4.94 -8.47
N ARG A 44 6.21 4.61 -7.25
CA ARG A 44 5.38 3.43 -7.01
C ARG A 44 4.14 3.53 -7.92
N PRO A 45 3.77 2.47 -8.66
CA PRO A 45 2.60 2.52 -9.53
C PRO A 45 1.36 2.86 -8.72
N MET A 46 0.48 3.69 -9.30
CA MET A 46 -0.81 3.99 -8.69
C MET A 46 -1.65 2.72 -8.62
N MET A 47 -2.32 2.56 -7.49
CA MET A 47 -3.25 1.45 -7.26
C MET A 47 -4.49 1.61 -8.16
N SER A 48 -4.99 0.50 -8.69
CA SER A 48 -6.24 0.48 -9.46
C SER A 48 -7.45 0.81 -8.56
N PRO A 49 -8.53 1.40 -9.11
CA PRO A 49 -9.78 1.58 -8.38
C PRO A 49 -10.32 0.28 -7.78
N GLU A 50 -10.24 -0.83 -8.51
CA GLU A 50 -10.74 -2.14 -8.09
C GLU A 50 -9.96 -2.69 -6.90
N ASP A 51 -8.63 -2.62 -6.94
CA ASP A 51 -7.83 -3.10 -5.83
C ASP A 51 -8.06 -2.22 -4.60
N GLN A 52 -8.24 -0.92 -4.81
CA GLN A 52 -8.52 0.01 -3.71
C GLN A 52 -9.88 -0.28 -3.08
N LEU A 53 -10.89 -0.58 -3.90
CA LEU A 53 -12.21 -1.00 -3.44
C LEU A 53 -12.11 -2.30 -2.63
N LYS A 54 -11.35 -3.30 -3.12
CA LYS A 54 -11.14 -4.57 -2.40
C LYS A 54 -10.50 -4.36 -1.02
N ARG A 55 -9.55 -3.43 -0.91
CA ARG A 55 -8.94 -3.09 0.39
C ARG A 55 -9.96 -2.44 1.32
N LEU A 56 -10.69 -1.42 0.85
CA LEU A 56 -11.73 -0.77 1.66
C LEU A 56 -12.80 -1.76 2.09
N ALA A 57 -13.23 -2.66 1.19
CA ALA A 57 -14.20 -3.70 1.48
C ALA A 57 -13.72 -4.62 2.62
N LYS A 58 -12.46 -5.05 2.56
CA LYS A 58 -11.86 -5.90 3.59
C LYS A 58 -11.67 -5.16 4.92
N ASP A 59 -11.20 -3.91 4.88
CA ASP A 59 -10.81 -3.16 6.07
C ASP A 59 -12.03 -2.61 6.84
N LEU A 60 -13.13 -2.37 6.13
CA LEU A 60 -14.35 -1.74 6.67
C LEU A 60 -15.58 -2.65 6.65
N ASP A 61 -15.43 -3.91 6.20
CA ASP A 61 -16.53 -4.86 6.04
C ASP A 61 -17.71 -4.24 5.26
N LEU A 62 -17.42 -3.77 4.05
CA LEU A 62 -18.40 -3.06 3.21
C LEU A 62 -19.46 -4.00 2.65
N THR A 63 -20.70 -3.53 2.57
CA THR A 63 -21.77 -4.25 1.86
C THR A 63 -21.63 -4.10 0.35
N ASP A 64 -22.30 -4.97 -0.42
CA ASP A 64 -22.34 -4.90 -1.88
C ASP A 64 -22.87 -3.54 -2.38
N ASP A 65 -23.89 -3.00 -1.70
CA ASP A 65 -24.44 -1.68 -2.00
C ASP A 65 -23.40 -0.57 -1.80
N GLN A 66 -22.69 -0.59 -0.67
CA GLN A 66 -21.61 0.38 -0.40
C GLN A 66 -20.49 0.25 -1.43
N MET A 67 -20.11 -0.98 -1.79
CA MET A 67 -19.10 -1.21 -2.83
C MET A 67 -19.53 -0.64 -4.19
N GLY A 68 -20.80 -0.81 -4.55
CA GLY A 68 -21.40 -0.23 -5.75
C GLY A 68 -21.37 1.30 -5.76
N GLN A 69 -21.63 1.94 -4.62
CA GLN A 69 -21.56 3.39 -4.48
C GLN A 69 -20.11 3.94 -4.46
N LEU A 70 -19.16 3.19 -3.89
CA LEU A 70 -17.76 3.62 -3.79
C LEU A 70 -16.98 3.48 -5.09
N LYS A 71 -17.28 2.48 -5.92
CA LYS A 71 -16.57 2.25 -7.19
C LYS A 71 -16.43 3.51 -8.06
N PRO A 72 -17.51 4.24 -8.42
CA PRO A 72 -17.38 5.45 -9.25
C PRO A 72 -16.61 6.58 -8.57
N ILE A 73 -16.62 6.68 -7.23
CA ILE A 73 -15.84 7.67 -6.49
C ILE A 73 -14.33 7.37 -6.60
N LEU A 74 -13.96 6.08 -6.54
CA LEU A 74 -12.57 5.64 -6.68
C LEU A 74 -12.06 5.79 -8.11
N GLU A 75 -12.89 5.49 -9.11
CA GLU A 75 -12.61 5.74 -10.53
C GLU A 75 -12.37 7.24 -10.80
N GLU A 76 -13.27 8.11 -10.33
CA GLU A 76 -13.12 9.57 -10.47
C GLU A 76 -11.82 10.06 -9.83
N ARG A 77 -11.48 9.59 -8.61
CA ARG A 77 -10.21 9.94 -7.98
C ARG A 77 -9.03 9.48 -8.83
N HIS A 78 -9.06 8.25 -9.31
CA HIS A 78 -7.96 7.68 -10.08
C HIS A 78 -7.71 8.47 -11.37
N GLU A 79 -8.76 8.82 -12.10
CA GLU A 79 -8.67 9.66 -13.30
C GLU A 79 -8.09 11.05 -13.00
N LYS A 80 -8.56 11.71 -11.92
CA LYS A 80 -8.02 13.02 -11.52
C LYS A 80 -6.55 12.95 -11.16
N MET A 81 -6.15 11.89 -10.45
CA MET A 81 -4.74 11.67 -10.14
C MET A 81 -3.92 11.41 -11.40
N GLN A 82 -4.39 10.57 -12.34
CA GLN A 82 -3.70 10.35 -13.61
C GLN A 82 -3.49 11.66 -14.37
N LYS A 83 -4.54 12.46 -14.54
CA LYS A 83 -4.46 13.77 -15.19
C LYS A 83 -3.46 14.69 -14.48
N LEU A 84 -3.50 14.71 -13.14
CA LEU A 84 -2.58 15.50 -12.34
C LEU A 84 -1.12 15.05 -12.48
N PHE A 85 -0.85 13.75 -12.65
CA PHE A 85 0.51 13.25 -12.87
C PHE A 85 1.00 13.51 -14.29
N SER A 86 0.10 13.49 -15.29
CA SER A 86 0.43 13.81 -16.69
C SER A 86 0.58 15.31 -16.96
N ASP A 87 0.12 16.18 -16.05
CA ASP A 87 0.28 17.62 -16.18
C ASP A 87 1.71 18.05 -15.82
N GLU A 88 2.55 18.30 -16.82
CA GLU A 88 3.94 18.73 -16.65
C GLU A 88 4.08 20.24 -16.40
N SER A 89 2.99 21.01 -16.52
CA SER A 89 3.03 22.48 -16.36
C SER A 89 3.05 22.95 -14.91
N LEU A 90 2.66 22.08 -13.97
CA LEU A 90 2.51 22.42 -12.56
C LEU A 90 3.83 22.33 -11.79
N SER A 91 4.03 23.32 -10.90
CA SER A 91 5.06 23.24 -9.88
C SER A 91 4.83 22.04 -8.94
N GLN A 92 5.88 21.60 -8.26
CA GLN A 92 5.76 20.51 -7.27
C GLN A 92 4.89 20.90 -6.07
N GLU A 93 4.82 22.18 -5.72
CA GLU A 93 3.96 22.66 -4.64
C GLU A 93 2.49 22.61 -5.05
N ASP A 94 2.15 23.16 -6.22
CA ASP A 94 0.78 23.15 -6.74
C ASP A 94 0.29 21.72 -6.97
N ARG A 95 1.17 20.85 -7.48
CA ARG A 95 0.84 19.44 -7.66
C ARG A 95 0.49 18.79 -6.32
N ARG A 96 1.29 19.01 -5.26
CA ARG A 96 1.00 18.49 -3.92
C ARG A 96 -0.30 19.07 -3.35
N ALA A 97 -0.58 20.35 -3.57
CA ALA A 97 -1.82 20.98 -3.14
C ALA A 97 -3.04 20.34 -3.83
N LYS A 98 -3.00 20.18 -5.15
CA LYS A 98 -4.05 19.51 -5.93
C LYS A 98 -4.22 18.03 -5.54
N MET A 99 -3.14 17.32 -5.25
CA MET A 99 -3.24 15.94 -4.73
C MET A 99 -4.04 15.92 -3.43
N ARG A 100 -3.72 16.79 -2.46
CA ARG A 100 -4.46 16.87 -1.19
C ARG A 100 -5.93 17.15 -1.42
N GLU A 101 -6.25 18.11 -2.26
CA GLU A 101 -7.65 18.45 -2.60
C GLU A 101 -8.41 17.26 -3.19
N ILE A 102 -7.80 16.53 -4.14
CA ILE A 102 -8.39 15.31 -4.71
C ILE A 102 -8.64 14.25 -3.62
N PHE A 103 -7.66 14.03 -2.74
CA PHE A 103 -7.81 13.09 -1.64
C PHE A 103 -8.91 13.51 -0.66
N GLU A 104 -8.94 14.77 -0.23
CA GLU A 104 -9.95 15.29 0.68
C GLU A 104 -11.36 15.20 0.09
N ALA A 105 -11.54 15.63 -1.16
CA ALA A 105 -12.82 15.57 -1.84
C ALA A 105 -13.31 14.12 -1.99
N SER A 106 -12.43 13.20 -2.41
CA SER A 106 -12.78 11.78 -2.52
C SER A 106 -13.11 11.15 -1.16
N ASN A 107 -12.32 11.44 -0.12
CA ASN A 107 -12.53 10.90 1.22
C ASN A 107 -13.84 11.40 1.84
N LYS A 108 -14.23 12.65 1.56
CA LYS A 108 -15.55 13.16 1.96
C LYS A 108 -16.65 12.31 1.34
N LYS A 109 -16.62 12.09 0.01
CA LYS A 109 -17.62 11.27 -0.69
C LYS A 109 -17.64 9.83 -0.18
N ILE A 110 -16.47 9.23 0.09
CA ILE A 110 -16.37 7.89 0.67
C ILE A 110 -17.07 7.86 2.03
N ARG A 111 -16.76 8.81 2.92
CA ARG A 111 -17.35 8.88 4.26
C ARG A 111 -18.87 9.04 4.24
N ASP A 112 -19.41 9.74 3.25
CA ASP A 112 -20.86 9.93 3.11
C ASP A 112 -21.60 8.60 2.81
N VAL A 113 -20.91 7.56 2.32
CA VAL A 113 -21.44 6.19 2.06
C VAL A 113 -21.29 5.25 3.27
N LEU A 114 -20.35 5.55 4.17
CA LEU A 114 -20.02 4.70 5.32
C LEU A 114 -21.01 4.90 6.48
N ASN A 115 -21.21 3.85 7.27
CA ASN A 115 -21.89 3.98 8.57
C ASN A 115 -20.94 4.56 9.64
N GLU A 116 -21.48 4.87 10.82
CA GLU A 116 -20.71 5.54 11.89
C GLU A 116 -19.51 4.73 12.40
N ASP A 117 -19.62 3.40 12.46
CA ASP A 117 -18.52 2.56 12.94
C ASP A 117 -17.41 2.42 11.87
N GLN A 118 -17.79 2.30 10.60
CA GLN A 118 -16.87 2.34 9.47
C GLN A 118 -16.17 3.69 9.35
N LYS A 119 -16.86 4.82 9.62
CA LYS A 119 -16.24 6.16 9.63
C LYS A 119 -15.18 6.33 10.72
N LYS A 120 -15.33 5.66 11.87
CA LYS A 120 -14.33 5.65 12.95
C LYS A 120 -13.09 4.85 12.54
N ALA A 121 -13.28 3.73 11.86
CA ALA A 121 -12.18 2.94 11.29
C ALA A 121 -11.49 3.68 10.14
N HIS A 122 -12.26 4.37 9.29
CA HIS A 122 -11.81 5.20 8.17
C HIS A 122 -11.52 6.65 8.60
N GLY A 123 -10.51 6.82 9.46
CA GLY A 123 -10.07 8.14 9.92
C GLY A 123 -9.38 8.97 8.83
N PRO A 124 -9.38 10.32 8.92
CA PRO A 124 -8.63 11.16 8.00
C PRO A 124 -7.12 10.90 8.17
N GLY A 125 -6.44 10.50 7.09
CA GLY A 125 -4.98 10.34 7.06
C GLY A 125 -4.43 9.03 7.61
N LYS A 126 -5.20 7.94 7.57
CA LYS A 126 -4.67 6.57 7.70
C LYS A 126 -3.90 6.14 6.45
#